data_AF-A0A537IE51-F1
#
_entry.id   AF-A0A537IE51-F1
#
_cell.length_a   1.000
_cell.length_b   1.000
_cell.length_c   1.000
_cell.angle_alpha   90.00
_cell.angle_beta   90.00
_cell.angle_gamma   90.00
#
_symmetry.space_group_name_H-M   'P 1'
#
loop_
_entity.id
_entity.type
_entity.pdbx_description
1 polymer ?
#
loop_
_entity_poly.entity_id
_entity_poly.type
_entity_poly.pdbx_seq_one_letter_code
_entity_poly.pdbx_strand_id
1 'polypeptide(L)'
;MAKQVGKSFDAYRVAYLPVPIESSNETEANASNDANRFASDARDQKSFDASAEKLMKEKGIQKSIANDILPTSYYFGTLGEARSLVKNIYDAKLGEVLEPQKAGDAYVVAVVTEINKEGTLSVAKARPMIEPILKHKKIAESLKKKLGTPTTLEAAVTAFGGKATIEAIDSLRMTGVQTNMLARAISNEPRVVGASFNPSNRGKVVPEVIEGRSGVFVVRVDNVSAMSNAQADIAAERRMRYEMGKQTMNRNSPLETLRKAARIKDRRVNFF
;
A
#
# COMPACT_ATOMS: atom_id res chain seq x y z
N MET A 1 12.39 67.90 -35.42
CA MET A 1 13.02 67.65 -34.10
C MET A 1 11.96 67.13 -33.14
N ALA A 2 12.12 65.91 -32.62
CA ALA A 2 11.64 65.51 -31.30
C ALA A 2 12.26 64.14 -30.96
N LYS A 3 13.40 64.16 -30.26
CA LYS A 3 13.99 62.97 -29.66
C LYS A 3 13.18 62.66 -28.40
N GLN A 4 12.47 61.53 -28.40
CA GLN A 4 11.76 61.05 -27.22
C GLN A 4 12.81 60.53 -26.22
N VAL A 5 13.01 61.27 -25.12
CA VAL A 5 13.90 60.87 -24.03
C VAL A 5 13.12 59.88 -23.17
N GLY A 6 13.52 58.61 -23.18
CA GLY A 6 12.96 57.58 -22.32
C GLY A 6 13.23 57.92 -20.84
N LYS A 7 12.19 57.87 -20.00
CA LYS A 7 12.31 58.04 -18.55
C LYS A 7 13.19 56.92 -17.98
N SER A 8 14.22 57.30 -17.23
CA SER A 8 15.01 56.37 -16.40
C SER A 8 14.18 55.95 -15.19
N PHE A 9 14.10 54.65 -14.93
CA PHE A 9 13.52 54.10 -13.70
C PHE A 9 14.67 53.70 -12.77
N ASP A 10 14.55 54.00 -11.48
CA ASP A 10 15.52 53.57 -10.48
C ASP A 10 15.51 52.03 -10.38
N ALA A 11 16.61 51.41 -10.77
CA ALA A 11 16.78 49.96 -10.72
C ALA A 11 17.47 49.57 -9.40
N TYR A 12 16.72 48.95 -8.49
CA TYR A 12 17.25 48.46 -7.23
C TYR A 12 17.78 47.03 -7.37
N ARG A 13 19.02 46.79 -6.96
CA ARG A 13 19.54 45.44 -6.72
C ARG A 13 19.13 45.00 -5.32
N VAL A 14 18.08 44.18 -5.25
CA VAL A 14 17.64 43.55 -3.99
C VAL A 14 18.39 42.23 -3.83
N ALA A 15 19.13 42.09 -2.74
CA ALA A 15 19.72 40.82 -2.33
C ALA A 15 18.81 40.21 -1.25
N TYR A 16 18.34 38.99 -1.48
CA TYR A 16 17.62 38.22 -0.48
C TYR A 16 18.65 37.46 0.36
N LEU A 17 18.72 37.76 1.66
CA LEU A 17 19.45 36.94 2.63
C LEU A 17 18.45 36.01 3.31
N PRO A 18 18.36 34.73 2.91
CA PRO A 18 17.56 33.77 3.65
C PRO A 18 18.25 33.50 5.00
N VAL A 19 17.61 33.92 6.09
CA VAL A 19 18.02 33.53 7.44
C VAL A 19 17.21 32.28 7.80
N PRO A 20 17.86 31.14 8.10
CA PRO A 20 17.15 29.95 8.54
C PRO A 20 16.43 30.24 9.86
N ILE A 21 15.17 29.82 9.96
CA ILE A 21 14.42 29.93 11.22
C ILE A 21 14.83 28.74 12.08
N GLU A 22 15.67 29.00 13.06
CA GLU A 22 16.09 28.01 14.06
C GLU A 22 15.39 28.28 15.39
N SER A 23 15.12 27.23 16.15
CA SER A 23 14.56 27.34 17.50
C SER A 23 15.53 28.07 18.42
N SER A 24 15.06 29.10 19.13
CA SER A 24 15.85 29.71 20.20
C SER A 24 15.96 28.74 21.39
N ASN A 25 17.00 28.90 22.21
CA ASN A 25 17.15 28.13 23.45
C ASN A 25 15.92 28.22 24.36
N GLU A 26 15.27 29.38 24.41
CA GLU A 26 14.03 29.58 25.17
C GLU A 26 12.87 28.75 24.61
N THR A 27 12.78 28.65 23.28
CA THR A 27 11.74 27.86 22.61
C THR A 27 11.96 26.38 22.86
N GLU A 28 13.21 25.89 22.77
CA GLU A 28 13.54 24.50 23.08
C GLU A 28 13.28 24.16 24.56
N ALA A 29 13.66 25.06 25.47
CA ALA A 29 13.42 24.87 26.91
C ALA A 29 11.92 24.81 27.22
N ASN A 30 11.12 25.70 26.63
CA ASN A 30 9.68 25.71 26.80
C ASN A 30 9.03 24.43 26.26
N ALA A 31 9.43 24.00 25.05
CA ALA A 31 8.92 22.77 24.45
C ALA A 31 9.30 21.52 25.27
N SER A 32 10.53 21.45 25.77
CA SER A 32 10.98 20.37 26.66
C SER A 32 10.21 20.35 27.97
N ASN A 33 9.99 21.51 28.59
CA ASN A 33 9.21 21.64 29.83
C ASN A 33 7.75 21.23 29.65
N ASP A 34 7.13 21.63 28.53
CA ASP A 34 5.77 21.22 28.18
C ASP A 34 5.67 19.70 28.00
N ALA A 35 6.64 19.09 27.32
CA ALA A 35 6.68 17.64 27.15
C ALA A 35 6.89 16.89 28.48
N ASN A 36 7.74 17.41 29.37
CA ASN A 36 7.94 16.86 30.71
C ASN A 36 6.68 16.94 31.58
N ARG A 37 5.94 18.05 31.49
CA ARG A 37 4.64 18.18 32.16
C ARG A 37 3.65 17.16 31.64
N PHE A 38 3.55 17.01 30.33
CA PHE A 38 2.68 16.02 29.72
C PHE A 38 3.01 14.58 30.17
N ALA A 39 4.29 14.19 30.14
CA ALA A 39 4.72 12.86 30.60
C ALA A 39 4.44 12.64 32.10
N SER A 40 4.50 13.69 32.92
CA SER A 40 4.18 13.61 34.35
C SER A 40 2.70 13.34 34.61
N ASP A 41 1.83 13.92 33.79
CA ASP A 41 0.37 13.77 33.87
C ASP A 41 -0.12 12.47 33.20
N ALA A 42 0.61 11.97 32.21
CA ALA A 42 0.30 10.79 31.40
C ALA A 42 1.13 9.58 31.85
N ARG A 43 0.83 8.99 33.01
CA ARG A 43 1.61 7.84 33.54
C ARG A 43 1.16 6.48 33.03
N ASP A 44 -0.01 6.43 32.41
CA ASP A 44 -0.60 5.23 31.83
C ASP A 44 -1.37 5.57 30.55
N GLN A 45 -1.80 4.56 29.81
CA GLN A 45 -2.50 4.77 28.54
C GLN A 45 -3.78 5.61 28.66
N LYS A 46 -4.53 5.48 29.77
CA LYS A 46 -5.79 6.22 29.97
C LYS A 46 -5.53 7.70 30.24
N SER A 47 -4.58 7.98 31.13
CA SER A 47 -4.15 9.34 31.45
C SER A 47 -3.45 9.99 30.25
N PHE A 48 -2.72 9.23 29.44
CA PHE A 48 -2.16 9.69 28.17
C PHE A 48 -3.27 10.15 27.21
N ASP A 49 -4.29 9.32 26.99
CA ASP A 49 -5.40 9.68 26.11
C ASP A 49 -6.15 10.93 26.61
N ALA A 50 -6.43 11.01 27.92
CA ALA A 50 -7.10 12.16 28.52
C ALA A 50 -6.26 13.46 28.44
N SER A 51 -4.96 13.37 28.69
CA SER A 51 -4.05 14.51 28.58
C SER A 51 -3.85 14.94 27.13
N ALA A 52 -3.83 13.99 26.18
CA ALA A 52 -3.75 14.29 24.76
C ALA A 52 -4.99 15.04 24.25
N GLU A 53 -6.18 14.68 24.75
CA GLU A 53 -7.42 15.41 24.45
C GLU A 53 -7.41 16.84 25.00
N LYS A 54 -6.82 17.06 26.18
CA LYS A 54 -6.63 18.41 26.75
C LYS A 54 -5.69 19.25 25.88
N LEU A 55 -4.53 18.69 25.52
CA LEU A 55 -3.56 19.33 24.62
C LEU A 55 -4.16 19.68 23.25
N MET A 56 -5.02 18.82 22.72
CA MET A 56 -5.74 19.11 21.49
C MET A 56 -6.67 20.31 21.63
N LYS A 57 -7.39 20.43 22.76
CA LYS A 57 -8.31 21.56 23.01
C LYS A 57 -7.58 22.87 23.29
N GLU A 58 -6.45 22.82 24.00
CA GLU A 58 -5.72 24.02 24.43
C GLU A 58 -4.73 24.53 23.37
N LYS A 59 -4.00 23.62 22.73
CA LYS A 59 -2.87 23.93 21.84
C LYS A 59 -3.05 23.40 20.41
N GLY A 60 -4.13 22.67 20.12
CA GLY A 60 -4.37 22.08 18.80
C GLY A 60 -3.45 20.91 18.46
N ILE A 61 -2.70 20.37 19.43
CA ILE A 61 -1.76 19.28 19.21
C ILE A 61 -2.51 17.94 19.21
N GLN A 62 -2.47 17.22 18.09
CA GLN A 62 -3.14 15.94 17.94
C GLN A 62 -2.22 14.77 18.29
N LYS A 63 -2.76 13.74 18.94
CA LYS A 63 -2.05 12.47 19.09
C LYS A 63 -1.91 11.77 17.75
N SER A 64 -0.73 11.21 17.51
CA SER A 64 -0.44 10.41 16.32
C SER A 64 -0.28 8.94 16.70
N ILE A 65 -0.67 8.04 15.79
CA ILE A 65 -0.50 6.59 15.96
C ILE A 65 0.59 6.13 15.00
N ALA A 66 1.70 5.65 15.56
CA ALA A 66 2.77 5.02 14.80
C ALA A 66 2.55 3.50 14.79
N ASN A 67 2.35 2.92 13.60
CA ASN A 67 2.19 1.48 13.41
C ASN A 67 3.49 0.88 12.83
N ASP A 68 3.75 -0.39 13.15
CA ASP A 68 4.80 -1.21 12.55
C ASP A 68 6.20 -0.56 12.54
N ILE A 69 6.58 0.05 13.67
CA ILE A 69 7.93 0.59 13.88
C ILE A 69 8.92 -0.58 13.81
N LEU A 70 9.92 -0.48 12.94
CA LEU A 70 10.99 -1.48 12.82
C LEU A 70 12.14 -1.18 13.81
N PRO A 71 12.84 -2.20 14.32
CA PRO A 71 13.96 -1.99 15.25
C PRO A 71 15.17 -1.36 14.58
N THR A 72 15.25 -1.44 13.24
CA THR A 72 16.28 -0.80 12.41
C THR A 72 15.85 0.58 11.90
N SER A 73 14.68 1.09 12.29
CA SER A 73 14.22 2.39 11.80
C SER A 73 15.09 3.50 12.37
N TYR A 74 15.57 4.37 11.48
CA TYR A 74 16.27 5.61 11.82
C TYR A 74 15.31 6.79 11.94
N TYR A 75 14.22 6.72 11.18
CA TYR A 75 13.17 7.72 11.15
C TYR A 75 11.94 7.25 11.92
N PHE A 76 11.23 8.18 12.55
CA PHE A 76 9.98 7.91 13.24
C PHE A 76 8.84 8.69 12.59
N GLY A 77 8.12 8.01 11.69
CA GLY A 77 7.01 8.62 10.95
C GLY A 77 7.43 9.90 10.23
N THR A 78 6.67 10.98 10.46
CA THR A 78 6.92 12.32 9.90
C THR A 78 7.82 13.20 10.76
N LEU A 79 8.23 12.73 11.94
CA LEU A 79 9.01 13.51 12.92
C LEU A 79 10.50 13.57 12.57
N GLY A 80 10.93 12.83 11.55
CA GLY A 80 12.32 12.80 11.14
C GLY A 80 13.14 11.79 11.92
N GLU A 81 14.42 12.10 12.11
CA GLU A 81 15.40 11.23 12.75
C GLU A 81 15.12 11.09 14.25
N ALA A 82 14.98 9.84 14.72
CA ALA A 82 14.60 9.55 16.10
C ALA A 82 15.12 8.19 16.56
N ARG A 83 16.41 7.91 16.33
CA ARG A 83 17.02 6.61 16.64
C ARG A 83 16.93 6.25 18.13
N SER A 84 17.17 7.22 19.01
CA SER A 84 17.04 7.07 20.46
C SER A 84 15.62 6.69 20.88
N LEU A 85 14.61 7.35 20.29
CA LEU A 85 13.20 7.06 20.55
C LEU A 85 12.84 5.64 20.13
N VAL A 86 13.27 5.21 18.94
CA VAL A 86 13.05 3.84 18.47
C VAL A 86 13.67 2.83 19.44
N LYS A 87 14.92 3.05 19.88
CA LYS A 87 15.58 2.16 20.86
C LYS A 87 14.77 2.08 22.16
N ASN A 88 14.37 3.21 22.71
CA ASN A 88 13.61 3.25 23.97
C ASN A 88 12.24 2.59 23.86
N ILE A 89 11.56 2.69 22.70
CA ILE A 89 10.30 1.97 22.44
C ILE A 89 10.50 0.45 22.52
N TYR A 90 11.64 -0.07 22.07
CA TYR A 90 11.94 -1.51 22.13
C TYR A 90 12.34 -2.00 23.52
N ASP A 91 12.88 -1.12 24.37
CA ASP A 91 13.23 -1.43 25.76
C ASP A 91 12.01 -1.32 26.71
N ALA A 92 10.96 -0.59 26.32
CA ALA A 92 9.76 -0.36 27.11
C ALA A 92 8.76 -1.52 27.10
N LYS A 93 7.94 -1.59 28.15
CA LYS A 93 6.87 -2.59 28.33
C LYS A 93 5.55 -2.11 27.72
N LEU A 94 4.65 -3.05 27.50
CA LEU A 94 3.28 -2.75 27.06
C LEU A 94 2.59 -1.82 28.07
N GLY A 95 2.05 -0.71 27.59
CA GLY A 95 1.38 0.32 28.38
C GLY A 95 2.31 1.33 29.05
N GLU A 96 3.64 1.17 28.90
CA GLU A 96 4.63 2.09 29.44
C GLU A 96 4.66 3.39 28.63
N VAL A 97 4.68 4.52 29.35
CA VAL A 97 4.86 5.84 28.78
C VAL A 97 6.33 6.23 28.87
N LEU A 98 6.92 6.54 27.73
CA LEU A 98 8.32 6.91 27.61
C LEU A 98 8.56 8.34 28.06
N GLU A 99 9.75 8.59 28.59
CA GLU A 99 10.22 9.95 28.87
C GLU A 99 10.27 10.80 27.59
N PRO A 100 10.07 12.13 27.69
CA PRO A 100 10.14 13.00 26.53
C PRO A 100 11.50 12.95 25.84
N GLN A 101 11.49 12.78 24.52
CA GLN A 101 12.71 12.80 23.72
C GLN A 101 12.56 13.69 22.49
N LYS A 102 13.67 14.32 22.10
CA LYS A 102 13.74 15.07 20.84
C LYS A 102 13.78 14.08 19.67
N ALA A 103 12.89 14.28 18.72
CA ALA A 103 12.79 13.54 17.46
C ALA A 103 12.67 14.59 16.34
N GLY A 104 13.73 14.74 15.55
CA GLY A 104 13.90 15.89 14.66
C GLY A 104 13.75 17.22 15.41
N ASP A 105 12.76 18.02 15.01
CA ASP A 105 12.49 19.35 15.58
C ASP A 105 11.41 19.35 16.68
N ALA A 106 10.90 18.17 17.07
CA ALA A 106 9.81 18.04 18.03
C ALA A 106 10.23 17.26 19.28
N TYR A 107 9.59 17.57 20.42
CA TYR A 107 9.65 16.73 21.62
C TYR A 107 8.45 15.77 21.62
N VAL A 108 8.75 14.48 21.79
CA VAL A 108 7.76 13.40 21.66
C VAL A 108 7.70 12.61 22.97
N VAL A 109 6.47 12.36 23.42
CA VAL A 109 6.14 11.43 24.49
C VAL A 109 5.31 10.33 23.87
N ALA A 110 5.74 9.08 24.00
CA ALA A 110 5.10 7.93 23.37
C ALA A 110 4.65 6.91 24.40
N VAL A 111 3.54 6.23 24.12
CA VAL A 111 3.03 5.12 24.92
C VAL A 111 3.03 3.85 24.07
N VAL A 112 3.54 2.74 24.62
CA VAL A 112 3.58 1.46 23.90
C VAL A 112 2.21 0.80 23.98
N THR A 113 1.45 0.83 22.89
CA THR A 113 0.08 0.29 22.84
C THR A 113 0.02 -1.18 22.44
N GLU A 114 1.01 -1.68 21.72
CA GLU A 114 1.06 -3.06 21.24
C GLU A 114 2.51 -3.54 21.04
N ILE A 115 2.77 -4.82 21.34
CA ILE A 115 4.05 -5.48 21.06
C ILE A 115 3.82 -6.57 20.01
N ASN A 116 4.35 -6.35 18.81
CA ASN A 116 4.29 -7.32 17.71
C ASN A 116 5.53 -8.21 17.72
N LYS A 117 5.35 -9.51 18.02
CA LYS A 117 6.42 -10.50 17.92
C LYS A 117 6.69 -10.86 16.46
N GLU A 118 7.92 -11.25 16.18
CA GLU A 118 8.32 -11.79 14.87
C GLU A 118 7.42 -12.99 14.49
N GLY A 119 6.95 -13.00 13.24
CA GLY A 119 6.15 -14.10 12.70
C GLY A 119 4.99 -13.63 11.84
N THR A 120 3.98 -14.49 11.71
CA THR A 120 2.74 -14.18 11.00
C THR A 120 1.90 -13.17 11.79
N LEU A 121 1.20 -12.29 11.08
CA LEU A 121 0.20 -11.41 11.67
C LEU A 121 -0.78 -12.20 12.55
N SER A 122 -1.20 -11.60 13.66
CA SER A 122 -2.25 -12.18 14.51
C SER A 122 -3.55 -12.34 13.72
N VAL A 123 -4.38 -13.30 14.09
CA VAL A 123 -5.67 -13.55 13.42
C VAL A 123 -6.53 -12.28 13.41
N ALA A 124 -6.53 -11.50 14.50
CA ALA A 124 -7.27 -10.25 14.61
C ALA A 124 -6.82 -9.21 13.56
N LYS A 125 -5.50 -9.06 13.34
CA LYS A 125 -4.94 -8.15 12.33
C LYS A 125 -5.13 -8.66 10.90
N ALA A 126 -5.00 -9.97 10.71
CA ALA A 126 -5.16 -10.58 9.39
C ALA A 126 -6.62 -10.63 8.93
N ARG A 127 -7.58 -10.69 9.87
CA ARG A 127 -9.01 -10.82 9.60
C ARG A 127 -9.55 -9.82 8.57
N PRO A 128 -9.38 -8.49 8.72
CA PRO A 128 -9.90 -7.53 7.72
C PRO A 128 -9.31 -7.73 6.31
N MET A 129 -8.09 -8.26 6.21
CA MET A 129 -7.43 -8.52 4.93
C MET A 129 -7.85 -9.86 4.31
N ILE A 130 -8.03 -10.89 5.14
CA ILE A 130 -8.23 -12.28 4.69
C ILE A 130 -9.71 -12.67 4.62
N GLU A 131 -10.55 -12.13 5.49
CA GLU A 131 -11.98 -12.45 5.54
C GLU A 131 -12.70 -12.20 4.20
N PRO A 132 -12.48 -11.07 3.49
CA PRO A 132 -13.06 -10.88 2.16
C PRO A 132 -12.62 -11.96 1.16
N ILE A 133 -11.34 -12.34 1.19
CA ILE A 133 -10.77 -13.35 0.29
C ILE A 133 -11.39 -14.72 0.56
N LEU A 134 -11.48 -15.13 1.83
CA LEU A 134 -12.08 -16.40 2.21
C LEU A 134 -13.58 -16.43 1.93
N LYS A 135 -14.28 -15.32 2.15
CA LYS A 135 -15.70 -15.18 1.81
C LYS A 135 -15.92 -15.34 0.31
N HIS A 136 -15.10 -14.68 -0.52
CA HIS A 136 -15.17 -14.83 -1.98
C HIS A 136 -14.91 -16.27 -2.42
N LYS A 137 -13.90 -16.94 -1.86
CA LYS A 137 -13.64 -18.37 -2.10
C LYS A 137 -14.82 -19.25 -1.73
N LYS A 138 -15.41 -19.04 -0.55
CA LYS A 138 -16.56 -19.83 -0.09
C LYS A 138 -17.81 -19.60 -0.93
N ILE A 139 -18.03 -18.36 -1.37
CA ILE A 139 -19.11 -18.04 -2.33
C ILE A 139 -18.85 -18.76 -3.65
N ALA A 140 -17.62 -18.69 -4.19
CA ALA A 140 -17.26 -19.38 -5.42
C ALA A 140 -17.43 -20.91 -5.31
N GLU A 141 -17.01 -21.54 -4.21
CA GLU A 141 -17.23 -22.96 -3.94
C GLU A 141 -18.71 -23.33 -3.89
N SER A 142 -19.54 -22.51 -3.22
CA SER A 142 -20.98 -22.71 -3.14
C SER A 142 -21.65 -22.60 -4.50
N LEU A 143 -21.27 -21.59 -5.29
CA LEU A 143 -21.78 -21.38 -6.65
C LEU A 143 -21.34 -22.49 -7.60
N LYS A 144 -20.09 -22.98 -7.48
CA LYS A 144 -19.61 -24.18 -8.19
C LYS A 144 -20.49 -25.39 -7.90
N LYS A 145 -20.79 -25.65 -6.62
CA LYS A 145 -21.65 -26.78 -6.22
C LYS A 145 -23.09 -26.63 -6.72
N LYS A 146 -23.64 -25.42 -6.71
CA LYS A 146 -25.00 -25.13 -7.20
C LYS A 146 -25.13 -25.28 -8.70
N LEU A 147 -24.12 -24.84 -9.46
CA LEU A 147 -24.16 -24.87 -10.92
C LEU A 147 -23.79 -26.25 -11.49
N GLY A 148 -22.85 -26.96 -10.86
CA GLY A 148 -22.25 -28.16 -11.44
C GLY A 148 -21.41 -27.81 -12.66
N THR A 149 -21.52 -28.60 -13.73
CA THR A 149 -20.87 -28.34 -15.02
C THR A 149 -21.83 -27.56 -15.93
N PRO A 150 -21.61 -26.25 -16.16
CA PRO A 150 -22.50 -25.48 -17.02
C PRO A 150 -22.37 -25.95 -18.47
N THR A 151 -23.50 -26.34 -19.06
CA THR A 151 -23.60 -26.69 -20.49
C THR A 151 -23.97 -25.49 -21.36
N THR A 152 -24.77 -24.55 -20.83
CA THR A 152 -25.16 -23.30 -21.50
C THR A 152 -25.09 -22.11 -20.54
N LEU A 153 -25.02 -20.89 -21.08
CA LEU A 153 -24.99 -19.67 -20.26
C LEU A 153 -26.36 -19.41 -19.62
N GLU A 154 -27.43 -19.77 -20.33
CA GLU A 154 -28.81 -19.61 -19.88
C GLU A 154 -29.10 -20.54 -18.69
N ALA A 155 -28.61 -21.79 -18.74
CA ALA A 155 -28.69 -22.70 -17.60
C ALA A 155 -27.96 -22.15 -16.37
N ALA A 156 -26.84 -21.45 -16.58
CA ALA A 156 -26.13 -20.78 -15.50
C ALA A 156 -26.93 -19.61 -14.92
N VAL A 157 -27.55 -18.78 -15.76
CA VAL A 157 -28.43 -17.68 -15.31
C VAL A 157 -29.59 -18.23 -14.48
N THR A 158 -30.25 -19.30 -14.94
CA THR A 158 -31.34 -19.94 -14.19
C THR A 158 -30.85 -20.52 -12.86
N ALA A 159 -29.71 -21.22 -12.83
CA ALA A 159 -29.13 -21.77 -11.60
C ALA A 159 -28.76 -20.68 -10.58
N PHE A 160 -28.45 -19.46 -11.05
CA PHE A 160 -28.18 -18.30 -10.21
C PHE A 160 -29.42 -17.44 -9.90
N GLY A 161 -30.63 -17.96 -10.15
CA GLY A 161 -31.89 -17.31 -9.80
C GLY A 161 -32.30 -16.17 -10.74
N GLY A 162 -31.82 -16.18 -11.99
CA GLY A 162 -32.28 -15.28 -13.04
C GLY A 162 -31.78 -13.84 -12.96
N LYS A 163 -30.89 -13.52 -12.01
CA LYS A 163 -30.39 -12.15 -11.78
C LYS A 163 -29.14 -11.80 -12.58
N ALA A 164 -28.47 -12.78 -13.18
CA ALA A 164 -27.25 -12.57 -13.95
C ALA A 164 -27.58 -12.18 -15.39
N THR A 165 -26.88 -11.17 -15.93
CA THR A 165 -26.96 -10.77 -17.33
C THR A 165 -25.92 -11.53 -18.15
N ILE A 166 -26.30 -11.95 -19.36
CA ILE A 166 -25.35 -12.48 -20.34
C ILE A 166 -24.88 -11.30 -21.18
N GLU A 167 -23.59 -10.99 -21.10
CA GLU A 167 -22.98 -9.90 -21.85
C GLU A 167 -21.96 -10.45 -22.84
N ALA A 168 -22.03 -9.99 -24.08
CA ALA A 168 -21.08 -10.34 -25.12
C ALA A 168 -19.93 -9.34 -25.14
N ILE A 169 -18.70 -9.86 -25.19
CA ILE A 169 -17.49 -9.04 -25.33
C ILE A 169 -16.91 -9.32 -26.70
N ASP A 170 -17.03 -8.35 -27.58
CA ASP A 170 -16.27 -8.34 -28.81
C ASP A 170 -14.87 -7.76 -28.54
N SER A 171 -13.83 -8.41 -29.08
CA SER A 171 -12.45 -7.92 -29.09
C SER A 171 -11.75 -7.79 -27.73
N LEU A 172 -11.87 -8.81 -26.86
CA LEU A 172 -11.00 -8.94 -25.69
C LEU A 172 -9.55 -9.20 -26.14
N ARG A 173 -8.57 -8.42 -25.63
CA ARG A 173 -7.15 -8.65 -25.90
C ARG A 173 -6.45 -9.25 -24.67
N MET A 174 -5.53 -10.18 -24.87
CA MET A 174 -4.74 -10.74 -23.76
C MET A 174 -3.80 -9.71 -23.15
N THR A 175 -3.33 -8.77 -23.97
CA THR A 175 -2.41 -7.70 -23.58
C THR A 175 -2.75 -6.41 -24.32
N GLY A 176 -2.40 -5.27 -23.73
CA GLY A 176 -2.56 -3.95 -24.35
C GLY A 176 -3.86 -3.23 -23.97
N VAL A 177 -4.13 -2.12 -24.66
CA VAL A 177 -5.30 -1.28 -24.39
C VAL A 177 -6.55 -1.97 -24.95
N GLN A 178 -7.54 -2.14 -24.07
CA GLN A 178 -8.86 -2.63 -24.46
C GLN A 178 -9.71 -1.50 -25.03
N THR A 179 -10.48 -1.84 -26.06
CA THR A 179 -11.24 -0.89 -26.86
C THR A 179 -12.62 -0.59 -26.29
N ASN A 180 -13.20 -1.47 -25.45
CA ASN A 180 -14.51 -1.27 -24.84
C ASN A 180 -14.49 -1.40 -23.31
N MET A 181 -15.49 -0.81 -22.63
CA MET A 181 -15.54 -0.74 -21.17
C MET A 181 -15.66 -2.10 -20.48
N LEU A 182 -16.42 -3.03 -21.06
CA LEU A 182 -16.60 -4.36 -20.50
C LEU A 182 -15.32 -5.19 -20.58
N ALA A 183 -14.60 -5.13 -21.70
CA ALA A 183 -13.28 -5.73 -21.86
C ALA A 183 -12.27 -5.13 -20.87
N ARG A 184 -12.32 -3.82 -20.61
CA ARG A 184 -11.49 -3.19 -19.57
C ARG A 184 -11.79 -3.75 -18.18
N ALA A 185 -13.06 -3.94 -17.84
CA ALA A 185 -13.46 -4.55 -16.57
C ALA A 185 -12.94 -5.99 -16.46
N ILE A 186 -13.18 -6.82 -17.47
CA ILE A 186 -12.73 -8.23 -17.50
C ILE A 186 -11.21 -8.37 -17.60
N SER A 187 -10.48 -7.37 -18.11
CA SER A 187 -9.01 -7.42 -18.15
C SER A 187 -8.36 -7.42 -16.77
N ASN A 188 -9.06 -6.88 -15.77
CA ASN A 188 -8.63 -6.94 -14.38
C ASN A 188 -8.93 -8.31 -13.74
N GLU A 189 -9.46 -9.26 -14.52
CA GLU A 189 -9.81 -10.62 -14.11
C GLU A 189 -8.89 -11.65 -14.79
N PRO A 190 -7.64 -11.84 -14.31
CA PRO A 190 -6.62 -12.62 -15.01
C PRO A 190 -7.01 -14.09 -15.21
N ARG A 191 -7.77 -14.68 -14.28
CA ARG A 191 -8.26 -16.06 -14.41
C ARG A 191 -9.32 -16.19 -15.50
N VAL A 192 -10.18 -15.19 -15.63
CA VAL A 192 -11.22 -15.12 -16.67
C VAL A 192 -10.56 -14.94 -18.03
N VAL A 193 -9.64 -13.98 -18.16
CA VAL A 193 -8.85 -13.76 -19.38
C VAL A 193 -8.11 -15.04 -19.77
N GLY A 194 -7.38 -15.66 -18.85
CA GLY A 194 -6.66 -16.90 -19.12
C GLY A 194 -7.55 -18.04 -19.62
N ALA A 195 -8.74 -18.20 -19.04
CA ALA A 195 -9.71 -19.20 -19.51
C ALA A 195 -10.28 -18.86 -20.90
N SER A 196 -10.51 -17.58 -21.20
CA SER A 196 -10.98 -17.12 -22.50
C SER A 196 -9.98 -17.35 -23.63
N PHE A 197 -8.68 -17.29 -23.34
CA PHE A 197 -7.60 -17.53 -24.31
C PHE A 197 -7.11 -18.98 -24.36
N ASN A 198 -7.68 -19.90 -23.57
CA ASN A 198 -7.33 -21.31 -23.65
C ASN A 198 -7.95 -21.93 -24.93
N PRO A 199 -7.14 -22.45 -25.87
CA PRO A 199 -7.65 -23.04 -27.11
C PRO A 199 -8.66 -24.17 -26.88
N SER A 200 -8.52 -24.89 -25.77
CA SER A 200 -9.40 -26.01 -25.41
C SER A 200 -10.83 -25.58 -25.12
N ASN A 201 -11.07 -24.29 -24.86
CA ASN A 201 -12.38 -23.73 -24.54
C ASN A 201 -13.10 -23.15 -25.76
N ARG A 202 -12.44 -23.08 -26.93
CA ARG A 202 -13.01 -22.49 -28.13
C ARG A 202 -14.31 -23.18 -28.56
N GLY A 203 -15.33 -22.39 -28.88
CA GLY A 203 -16.65 -22.84 -29.34
C GLY A 203 -17.53 -23.45 -28.26
N LYS A 204 -17.16 -23.40 -26.98
CA LYS A 204 -17.95 -23.97 -25.89
C LYS A 204 -17.94 -23.13 -24.62
N VAL A 205 -18.86 -23.46 -23.72
CA VAL A 205 -18.88 -22.94 -22.35
C VAL A 205 -17.73 -23.59 -21.57
N VAL A 206 -17.00 -22.79 -20.81
CA VAL A 206 -15.95 -23.28 -19.92
C VAL A 206 -16.63 -24.17 -18.87
N PRO A 207 -16.22 -25.46 -18.72
CA PRO A 207 -16.93 -26.43 -17.90
C PRO A 207 -16.73 -26.23 -16.39
N GLU A 208 -16.15 -25.10 -16.00
CA GLU A 208 -15.92 -24.72 -14.62
C GLU A 208 -16.28 -23.26 -14.42
N VAL A 209 -16.86 -22.96 -13.26
CA VAL A 209 -17.07 -21.59 -12.80
C VAL A 209 -15.72 -20.96 -12.43
N ILE A 210 -15.45 -19.77 -12.96
CA ILE A 210 -14.20 -19.06 -12.75
C ILE A 210 -14.37 -18.08 -11.58
N GLU A 211 -13.55 -18.25 -10.55
CA GLU A 211 -13.44 -17.29 -9.45
C GLU A 211 -12.53 -16.13 -9.87
N GLY A 212 -13.13 -14.97 -10.10
CA GLY A 212 -12.45 -13.71 -10.31
C GLY A 212 -12.25 -12.91 -9.01
N ARG A 213 -11.56 -11.79 -9.12
CA ARG A 213 -11.30 -10.83 -8.05
C ARG A 213 -12.56 -10.07 -7.64
N SER A 214 -13.35 -9.61 -8.62
CA SER A 214 -14.60 -8.85 -8.38
C SER A 214 -15.85 -9.73 -8.26
N GLY A 215 -15.79 -10.99 -8.72
CA GLY A 215 -16.96 -11.84 -8.75
C GLY A 215 -16.69 -13.22 -9.32
N VAL A 216 -17.79 -13.92 -9.63
CA VAL A 216 -17.78 -15.29 -10.13
C VAL A 216 -18.34 -15.28 -11.55
N PHE A 217 -17.62 -15.92 -12.48
CA PHE A 217 -17.87 -15.81 -13.91
C PHE A 217 -18.09 -17.18 -14.54
N VAL A 218 -19.03 -17.23 -15.49
CA VAL A 218 -19.21 -18.34 -16.43
C VAL A 218 -18.99 -17.77 -17.82
N VAL A 219 -18.09 -18.37 -18.58
CA VAL A 219 -17.64 -17.84 -19.86
C VAL A 219 -17.94 -18.83 -20.96
N ARG A 220 -18.44 -18.33 -22.09
CA ARG A 220 -18.42 -19.03 -23.38
C ARG A 220 -17.39 -18.37 -24.26
N VAL A 221 -16.50 -19.17 -24.85
CA VAL A 221 -15.49 -18.66 -25.76
C VAL A 221 -15.96 -18.91 -27.17
N ASP A 222 -16.43 -17.88 -27.86
CA ASP A 222 -16.95 -18.03 -29.22
C ASP A 222 -15.81 -18.26 -30.22
N ASN A 223 -14.77 -17.41 -30.19
CA ASN A 223 -13.57 -17.59 -31.03
C ASN A 223 -12.30 -17.05 -30.34
N VAL A 224 -11.16 -17.62 -30.69
CA VAL A 224 -9.82 -17.14 -30.29
C VAL A 224 -8.96 -17.09 -31.54
N SER A 225 -8.41 -15.92 -31.82
CA SER A 225 -7.50 -15.69 -32.95
C SER A 225 -6.26 -14.93 -32.50
N ALA A 226 -5.16 -15.17 -33.21
CA ALA A 226 -3.98 -14.34 -33.11
C ALA A 226 -4.15 -13.12 -34.03
N MET A 227 -3.84 -11.93 -33.53
CA MET A 227 -3.71 -10.75 -34.37
C MET A 227 -2.26 -10.67 -34.87
N SER A 228 -2.06 -10.40 -36.15
CA SER A 228 -0.72 -10.09 -36.67
C SER A 228 -0.26 -8.77 -36.07
N ASN A 229 0.80 -8.78 -35.26
CA ASN A 229 1.43 -7.55 -34.82
C ASN A 229 2.52 -7.17 -35.84
N ALA A 230 2.14 -6.48 -36.91
CA ALA A 230 3.07 -6.02 -37.95
C ALA A 230 4.11 -5.01 -37.42
N GLN A 231 3.92 -4.47 -36.22
CA GLN A 231 4.84 -3.55 -35.53
C GLN A 231 5.60 -4.21 -34.37
N ALA A 232 5.47 -5.53 -34.16
CA ALA A 232 6.24 -6.22 -33.14
C ALA A 232 7.71 -6.33 -33.54
N ASP A 233 8.53 -5.38 -33.08
CA ASP A 233 9.97 -5.60 -33.03
C ASP A 233 10.28 -6.62 -31.92
N ILE A 234 10.35 -7.89 -32.32
CA ILE A 234 10.67 -9.01 -31.43
C ILE A 234 12.03 -8.79 -30.73
N ALA A 235 12.97 -8.09 -31.37
CA ALA A 235 14.26 -7.78 -30.76
C ALA A 235 14.13 -6.70 -29.68
N ALA A 236 13.35 -5.65 -29.92
CA ALA A 236 13.02 -4.64 -28.91
C ALA A 236 12.23 -5.25 -27.74
N GLU A 237 11.27 -6.14 -28.01
CA GLU A 237 10.49 -6.82 -26.98
C GLU A 237 11.36 -7.77 -26.13
N ARG A 238 12.27 -8.52 -26.76
CA ARG A 238 13.26 -9.35 -26.05
C ARG A 238 14.18 -8.49 -25.20
N ARG A 239 14.65 -7.35 -25.71
CA ARG A 239 15.48 -6.42 -24.96
C ARG A 239 14.73 -5.84 -23.77
N MET A 240 13.49 -5.40 -23.96
CA MET A 240 12.64 -4.90 -22.88
C MET A 240 12.36 -5.97 -21.82
N ARG A 241 12.04 -7.20 -22.22
CA ARG A 241 11.86 -8.32 -21.27
C ARG A 241 13.15 -8.68 -20.54
N TYR A 242 14.29 -8.64 -21.22
CA TYR A 242 15.59 -8.87 -20.59
C TYR A 242 15.92 -7.79 -19.56
N GLU A 243 15.71 -6.51 -19.89
CA GLU A 243 15.91 -5.39 -18.96
C GLU A 243 14.91 -5.45 -17.78
N MET A 244 13.63 -5.74 -18.02
CA MET A 244 12.66 -6.00 -16.95
C MET A 244 13.08 -7.19 -16.09
N GLY A 245 13.58 -8.27 -16.68
CA GLY A 245 14.10 -9.43 -15.96
C GLY A 245 15.25 -9.05 -15.02
N LYS A 246 16.22 -8.26 -15.51
CA LYS A 246 17.33 -7.74 -14.71
C LYS A 246 16.86 -6.82 -13.59
N GLN A 247 15.90 -5.93 -13.86
CA GLN A 247 15.31 -5.08 -12.83
C GLN A 247 14.55 -5.90 -11.77
N THR A 248 13.86 -6.96 -12.18
CA THR A 248 13.11 -7.84 -11.27
C THR A 248 14.07 -8.67 -10.41
N MET A 249 15.20 -9.13 -10.95
CA MET A 249 16.28 -9.75 -10.18
C MET A 249 16.88 -8.78 -9.16
N ASN A 250 16.99 -7.48 -9.45
CA ASN A 250 17.42 -6.51 -8.44
C ASN A 250 16.39 -6.30 -7.31
N ARG A 251 15.09 -6.42 -7.59
CA ARG A 251 14.02 -6.26 -6.57
C ARG A 251 13.76 -7.54 -5.76
N ASN A 252 13.87 -8.71 -6.40
CA ASN A 252 13.75 -10.03 -5.77
C ASN A 252 15.12 -10.72 -5.77
N SER A 253 16.13 -10.03 -5.25
CA SER A 253 17.50 -10.54 -5.26
C SER A 253 17.56 -11.96 -4.72
N PRO A 254 18.30 -12.88 -5.35
CA PRO A 254 18.64 -14.18 -4.75
C PRO A 254 19.14 -14.00 -3.31
N LEU A 255 19.81 -12.90 -3.00
CA LEU A 255 20.21 -12.54 -1.64
C LEU A 255 19.02 -12.36 -0.68
N GLU A 256 17.92 -11.73 -1.10
CA GLU A 256 16.71 -11.62 -0.27
C GLU A 256 16.05 -12.98 -0.03
N THR A 257 16.06 -13.86 -1.03
CA THR A 257 15.53 -15.22 -0.90
C THR A 257 16.41 -16.07 0.01
N LEU A 258 17.74 -16.01 -0.18
CA LEU A 258 18.73 -16.67 0.68
C LEU A 258 18.67 -16.10 2.11
N ARG A 259 18.47 -14.79 2.27
CA ARG A 259 18.27 -14.12 3.56
C ARG A 259 17.01 -14.62 4.26
N LYS A 260 15.89 -14.76 3.55
CA LYS A 260 14.63 -15.32 4.09
C LYS A 260 14.74 -16.81 4.42
N ALA A 261 15.53 -17.58 3.66
CA ALA A 261 15.77 -19.00 3.91
C ALA A 261 16.77 -19.24 5.06
N ALA A 262 17.70 -18.31 5.28
CA ALA A 262 18.68 -18.40 6.34
C ALA A 262 18.09 -17.95 7.68
N ARG A 263 18.42 -18.68 8.76
CA ARG A 263 18.10 -18.26 10.13
C ARG A 263 19.12 -17.22 10.61
N ILE A 264 18.98 -15.98 10.15
CA ILE A 264 19.88 -14.87 10.53
C ILE A 264 19.22 -14.07 11.66
N LYS A 265 19.89 -13.96 12.81
CA LYS A 265 19.52 -13.01 13.86
C LYS A 265 20.35 -11.73 13.69
N ASP A 266 19.72 -10.67 13.19
CA ASP A 266 20.37 -9.37 13.07
C ASP A 266 20.48 -8.70 14.44
N ARG A 267 21.71 -8.63 14.97
CA ARG A 267 22.02 -7.99 16.26
C ARG A 267 22.60 -6.60 16.11
N ARG A 268 22.68 -6.04 14.90
CA ARG A 268 23.27 -4.71 14.68
C ARG A 268 22.53 -3.62 15.46
N VAL A 269 21.21 -3.80 15.64
CA VAL A 269 20.36 -2.93 16.47
C VAL A 269 20.76 -2.86 17.95
N ASN A 270 21.56 -3.80 18.44
CA ASN A 270 22.05 -3.77 19.82
C ASN A 270 23.35 -2.94 19.96
N PHE A 271 23.99 -2.59 18.84
CA PHE A 271 25.26 -1.85 18.82
C PHE A 271 25.09 -0.39 18.36
N PHE A 272 24.04 -0.07 17.61
CA PHE A 272 23.72 1.26 17.05
C PHE A 272 22.25 1.61 17.28
#